data_AF-A0A1S8TU61-F1
#
_entry.id   AF-A0A1S8TU61-F1
#
_cell.length_a   1.000
_cell.length_b   1.000
_cell.length_c   1.000
_cell.angle_alpha   90.00
_cell.angle_beta   90.00
_cell.angle_gamma   90.00
#
_symmetry.space_group_name_H-M   'P 1'
#
loop_
_entity.id
_entity.type
_entity.pdbx_description
1 polymer ?
#
loop_
_entity_poly.entity_id
_entity_poly.type
_entity_poly.pdbx_seq_one_letter_code
_entity_poly.pdbx_strand_id
1 'polypeptide(L)'
;MNLLVVGNGFDLEHGLPTQYKDFLDFIYGFKILINGSYRKNGLKEFERIVINGENTYIDEVNNRKKEPRNFNEYVKNMLLYEDAFTIKGFEEWSNQDHVKNLKNYCDDNIWIEYFVDKRDKEKKTWIDFESEISEVIQSLDYMRKYRIKAKENKSTYCNEKCFNIEGKVYKLLNRGINHRDINLLDYEEYKKIVIDRLKNDLNKLICALEIYLYVYVNNVDIKTIAPDIKNVEIDKVLSFNYTDTYNKIYLKNNINFMKYHYIHGHANLKEEKNNMIIGIDEYLDDDLINKETDFIAFKKYFQRIYKKTGSEYKSWLNNMNKSDEHNNIYFFGHSLDVTDKDVIEELIIGSNKKTDITIFYYNEETYESQIANLVKVIGKDELIKRVSRSENSITFKKQKSSVSLELIYNIEKTSKELAKELHNEEVYFNYSKNILNLGSDLYIYFEIINNELINANLYIDKIDVHDVYGEYIRNINDICTLAIKIKDDKYYIDTISYKLNNSVDKGNIDGSLADILKYIYEDYTSKTWKYR
;
A
#
# COMPACT_ATOMS: atom_id res chain seq x y z
N MET A 1 -7.84 -1.56 -23.46
CA MET A 1 -8.21 -1.71 -22.03
C MET A 1 -7.03 -1.38 -21.13
N ASN A 2 -7.27 -0.66 -20.04
CA ASN A 2 -6.31 -0.24 -19.01
C ASN A 2 -6.55 -1.03 -17.71
N LEU A 3 -5.66 -1.98 -17.42
CA LEU A 3 -5.66 -2.75 -16.18
C LEU A 3 -4.63 -2.17 -15.21
N LEU A 4 -5.06 -1.75 -14.03
CA LEU A 4 -4.18 -1.37 -12.94
C LEU A 4 -3.97 -2.56 -11.99
N VAL A 5 -2.72 -2.87 -11.71
CA VAL A 5 -2.29 -3.86 -10.73
C VAL A 5 -1.65 -3.12 -9.56
N VAL A 6 -2.25 -3.24 -8.38
CA VAL A 6 -1.77 -2.59 -7.15
C VAL A 6 -1.30 -3.59 -6.11
N GLY A 7 -0.21 -3.27 -5.42
CA GLY A 7 0.32 -3.98 -4.25
C GLY A 7 0.54 -3.04 -3.07
N ASN A 8 1.13 -3.55 -1.98
CA ASN A 8 1.11 -2.83 -0.69
C ASN A 8 1.78 -1.45 -0.76
N GLY A 9 2.76 -1.27 -1.64
CA GLY A 9 3.37 0.03 -1.89
C GLY A 9 2.39 1.10 -2.39
N PHE A 10 1.23 0.72 -2.96
CA PHE A 10 0.17 1.66 -3.30
C PHE A 10 -0.45 2.25 -2.03
N ASP A 11 -0.74 1.44 -1.01
CA ASP A 11 -1.28 1.93 0.26
C ASP A 11 -0.25 2.81 0.99
N LEU A 12 1.02 2.42 0.94
CA LEU A 12 2.13 3.19 1.54
C LEU A 12 2.32 4.56 0.88
N GLU A 13 2.19 4.66 -0.44
CA GLU A 13 2.24 5.94 -1.17
C GLU A 13 1.12 6.90 -0.72
N HIS A 14 -0.01 6.35 -0.24
CA HIS A 14 -1.13 7.10 0.30
C HIS A 14 -1.08 7.25 1.83
N GLY A 15 0.05 6.89 2.45
CA GLY A 15 0.29 7.09 3.89
C GLY A 15 -0.44 6.12 4.82
N LEU A 16 -0.98 5.01 4.30
CA LEU A 16 -1.70 4.04 5.11
C LEU A 16 -0.74 3.08 5.85
N PRO A 17 -0.94 2.80 7.15
CA PRO A 17 -0.09 1.89 7.92
C PRO A 17 -0.47 0.42 7.68
N THR A 18 -0.20 -0.08 6.47
CA THR A 18 -0.59 -1.42 6.02
C THR A 18 0.53 -2.46 6.08
N GLN A 19 1.72 -2.10 6.58
CA GLN A 19 2.78 -3.08 6.75
C GLN A 19 2.44 -4.06 7.87
N TYR A 20 2.88 -5.31 7.76
CA TYR A 20 2.72 -6.28 8.86
C TYR A 20 3.37 -5.82 10.16
N LYS A 21 4.43 -5.00 10.09
CA LYS A 21 5.01 -4.36 11.28
C LYS A 21 4.00 -3.41 11.96
N ASP A 22 3.28 -2.59 11.20
CA ASP A 22 2.28 -1.67 11.75
C ASP A 22 1.17 -2.45 12.47
N PHE A 23 0.71 -3.54 11.86
CA PHE A 23 -0.22 -4.47 12.50
C PHE A 23 0.33 -5.07 13.80
N LEU A 24 1.57 -5.56 13.82
CA LEU A 24 2.18 -6.11 15.04
C LEU A 24 2.39 -5.05 16.14
N ASP A 25 2.71 -3.81 15.77
CA ASP A 25 2.78 -2.67 16.68
C ASP A 25 1.41 -2.35 17.29
N PHE A 26 0.38 -2.34 16.45
CA PHE A 26 -1.00 -2.16 16.88
C PHE A 26 -1.42 -3.26 17.88
N ILE A 27 -1.18 -4.53 17.55
CA ILE A 27 -1.52 -5.67 18.43
C ILE A 27 -0.79 -5.59 19.77
N TYR A 28 0.46 -5.14 19.77
CA TYR A 28 1.22 -4.97 21.00
C TYR A 28 0.65 -3.85 21.89
N GLY A 29 0.37 -2.68 21.31
CA GLY A 29 -0.28 -1.58 22.02
C GLY A 29 -1.67 -1.96 22.54
N PHE A 30 -2.45 -2.66 21.72
CA PHE A 30 -3.76 -3.20 22.08
C PHE A 30 -3.69 -4.18 23.26
N LYS A 31 -2.74 -5.12 23.26
CA LYS A 31 -2.52 -6.05 24.38
C LYS A 31 -2.16 -5.31 25.67
N ILE A 32 -1.35 -4.25 25.62
CA ILE A 32 -1.04 -3.42 26.80
C ILE A 32 -2.32 -2.79 27.36
N LEU A 33 -3.14 -2.19 26.49
CA LEU A 33 -4.39 -1.54 26.89
C LEU A 33 -5.37 -2.51 27.56
N ILE A 34 -5.53 -3.72 26.99
CA ILE A 34 -6.52 -4.69 27.47
C ILE A 34 -6.03 -5.54 28.65
N ASN A 35 -4.74 -5.83 28.75
CA ASN A 35 -4.18 -6.75 29.75
C ASN A 35 -3.55 -6.06 30.97
N GLY A 36 -3.50 -4.73 31.01
CA GLY A 36 -3.03 -3.99 32.18
C GLY A 36 -3.74 -4.45 33.46
N SER A 37 -2.97 -4.91 34.44
CA SER A 37 -3.39 -5.89 35.48
C SER A 37 -4.49 -5.46 36.44
N TYR A 38 -4.96 -4.22 36.37
CA TYR A 38 -6.18 -3.73 37.01
C TYR A 38 -6.66 -2.61 36.08
N ARG A 39 -7.96 -2.51 35.81
CA ARG A 39 -8.57 -1.56 34.84
C ARG A 39 -8.12 -0.08 34.93
N LYS A 40 -7.34 0.31 35.95
CA LYS A 40 -6.71 1.64 36.13
C LYS A 40 -5.23 1.75 35.69
N ASN A 41 -4.56 0.65 35.35
CA ASN A 41 -3.11 0.65 35.02
C ASN A 41 -2.80 0.47 33.53
N GLY A 42 -3.69 -0.12 32.71
CA GLY A 42 -3.42 -0.36 31.28
C GLY A 42 -3.24 0.92 30.46
N LEU A 43 -4.06 1.95 30.70
CA LEU A 43 -3.91 3.26 30.05
C LEU A 43 -2.61 3.96 30.44
N LYS A 44 -2.28 3.98 31.74
CA LYS A 44 -1.03 4.54 32.24
C LYS A 44 0.19 3.80 31.68
N GLU A 45 0.07 2.47 31.56
CA GLU A 45 1.13 1.64 31.00
C GLU A 45 1.26 1.85 29.49
N PHE A 46 0.16 2.06 28.78
CA PHE A 46 0.16 2.44 27.36
C PHE A 46 0.78 3.82 27.16
N GLU A 47 0.34 4.85 27.90
CA GLU A 47 0.94 6.19 27.88
C GLU A 47 2.44 6.11 28.14
N ARG A 48 2.83 5.38 29.19
CA ARG A 48 4.23 5.17 29.55
C ARG A 48 5.04 4.51 28.42
N ILE A 49 4.60 3.38 27.90
CA ILE A 49 5.37 2.54 26.98
C ILE A 49 5.30 3.06 25.53
N VAL A 50 4.08 3.34 25.07
CA VAL A 50 3.77 3.56 23.66
C VAL A 50 3.87 5.04 23.30
N ILE A 51 3.45 5.93 24.20
CA ILE A 51 3.45 7.39 23.95
C ILE A 51 4.78 8.01 24.41
N ASN A 52 5.16 7.80 25.66
CA ASN A 52 6.37 8.41 26.24
C ASN A 52 7.65 7.65 25.89
N GLY A 53 7.53 6.45 25.29
CA GLY A 53 8.68 5.61 24.95
C GLY A 53 9.49 5.18 26.18
N GLU A 54 8.87 5.14 27.36
CA GLU A 54 9.56 4.77 28.59
C GLU A 54 9.89 3.27 28.56
N ASN A 55 11.11 2.94 28.95
CA ASN A 55 11.59 1.57 29.00
C ASN A 55 10.78 0.75 30.01
N THR A 56 10.08 -0.27 29.52
CA THR A 56 9.46 -1.25 30.41
C THR A 56 10.13 -2.60 30.35
N TYR A 57 10.69 -2.92 31.51
CA TYR A 57 10.83 -4.25 32.07
C TYR A 57 11.91 -5.18 31.48
N ILE A 58 12.67 -5.72 32.42
CA ILE A 58 13.55 -6.87 32.27
C ILE A 58 12.64 -8.06 32.01
N ASP A 59 12.90 -8.80 30.93
CA ASP A 59 12.31 -10.12 30.75
C ASP A 59 12.75 -11.00 31.93
N GLU A 60 11.90 -11.19 32.95
CA GLU A 60 12.25 -11.95 34.17
C GLU A 60 12.69 -13.39 33.85
N VAL A 61 12.29 -13.92 32.69
CA VAL A 61 12.66 -15.26 32.22
C VAL A 61 14.04 -15.27 31.54
N ASN A 62 14.46 -14.18 30.90
CA ASN A 62 15.68 -14.15 30.08
C ASN A 62 16.72 -13.08 30.48
N ASN A 63 16.44 -12.27 31.50
CA ASN A 63 17.29 -11.22 32.06
C ASN A 63 17.85 -10.23 31.00
N ARG A 64 17.03 -9.86 30.01
CA ARG A 64 17.39 -8.93 28.92
C ARG A 64 16.59 -7.64 29.04
N LYS A 65 17.26 -6.48 28.91
CA LYS A 65 16.60 -5.19 28.65
C LYS A 65 16.07 -5.22 27.22
N LYS A 66 14.76 -5.06 27.03
CA LYS A 66 14.19 -4.77 25.70
C LYS A 66 14.36 -3.28 25.41
N GLU A 67 14.85 -2.96 24.22
CA GLU A 67 14.88 -1.59 23.70
C GLU A 67 13.43 -1.09 23.49
N PRO A 68 13.16 0.22 23.67
CA PRO A 68 11.83 0.76 23.48
C PRO A 68 11.42 0.63 22.00
N ARG A 69 10.19 0.16 21.78
CA ARG A 69 9.66 0.04 20.41
C ARG A 69 9.35 1.43 19.86
N ASN A 70 9.82 1.72 18.66
CA ASN A 70 9.42 2.94 17.94
C ASN A 70 8.10 2.66 17.21
N PHE A 71 6.98 3.09 17.81
CA PHE A 71 5.63 2.95 17.25
C PHE A 71 5.40 3.97 16.14
N ASN A 72 4.77 3.52 15.06
CA ASN A 72 4.22 4.41 14.04
C ASN A 72 3.19 5.35 14.67
N GLU A 73 3.28 6.66 14.35
CA GLU A 73 2.40 7.68 14.92
C GLU A 73 0.92 7.41 14.62
N TYR A 74 0.60 6.87 13.44
CA TYR A 74 -0.77 6.44 13.12
C TYR A 74 -1.25 5.34 14.05
N VAL A 75 -0.39 4.36 14.35
CA VAL A 75 -0.72 3.25 15.25
C VAL A 75 -0.94 3.75 16.68
N LYS A 76 -0.17 4.75 17.13
CA LYS A 76 -0.44 5.43 18.40
C LYS A 76 -1.83 6.07 18.35
N ASN A 77 -2.08 6.94 17.37
CA ASN A 77 -3.31 7.69 17.23
C ASN A 77 -4.56 6.79 17.07
N MET A 78 -4.44 5.65 16.40
CA MET A 78 -5.53 4.65 16.26
C MET A 78 -6.00 4.08 17.60
N LEU A 79 -5.11 4.00 18.59
CA LEU A 79 -5.40 3.52 19.93
C LEU A 79 -5.68 4.67 20.92
N LEU A 80 -5.31 5.90 20.55
CA LEU A 80 -5.62 7.13 21.28
C LEU A 80 -7.01 7.65 20.84
N TYR A 81 -8.08 7.13 21.43
CA TYR A 81 -9.40 7.74 21.30
C TYR A 81 -9.57 8.79 22.40
N GLU A 82 -9.80 10.07 22.06
CA GLU A 82 -9.84 11.18 23.04
C GLU A 82 -10.80 10.91 24.20
N ASP A 83 -11.97 10.32 23.93
CA ASP A 83 -12.94 9.96 24.97
C ASP A 83 -12.53 8.73 25.80
N ALA A 84 -11.66 7.85 25.28
CA ALA A 84 -11.18 6.64 25.97
C ALA A 84 -10.19 6.94 27.10
N PHE A 85 -9.71 8.18 27.21
CA PHE A 85 -8.94 8.64 28.37
C PHE A 85 -9.80 8.88 29.61
N THR A 86 -11.13 8.78 29.49
CA THR A 86 -12.04 8.65 30.63
C THR A 86 -12.31 7.17 30.93
N ILE A 87 -12.52 6.83 32.20
CA ILE A 87 -12.91 5.45 32.60
C ILE A 87 -14.12 4.98 31.81
N LYS A 88 -15.10 5.88 31.62
CA LYS A 88 -16.34 5.59 30.89
C LYS A 88 -16.09 5.33 29.41
N GLY A 89 -15.29 6.15 28.73
CA GLY A 89 -14.98 5.94 27.31
C GLY A 89 -14.14 4.69 27.07
N PHE A 90 -13.22 4.32 27.98
CA PHE A 90 -12.51 3.05 27.90
C PHE A 90 -13.46 1.85 28.07
N GLU A 91 -14.39 1.92 29.02
CA GLU A 91 -15.42 0.88 29.19
C GLU A 91 -16.32 0.76 27.96
N GLU A 92 -16.71 1.87 27.35
CA GLU A 92 -17.52 1.87 26.11
C GLU A 92 -16.72 1.27 24.94
N TRP A 93 -15.47 1.72 24.72
CA TRP A 93 -14.59 1.20 23.67
C TRP A 93 -14.31 -0.29 23.82
N SER A 94 -13.90 -0.73 25.02
CA SER A 94 -13.60 -2.15 25.30
C SER A 94 -14.83 -3.06 25.17
N ASN A 95 -16.04 -2.50 25.22
CA ASN A 95 -17.28 -3.24 25.02
C ASN A 95 -17.74 -3.35 23.57
N GLN A 96 -17.09 -2.66 22.62
CA GLN A 96 -17.42 -2.77 21.20
C GLN A 96 -17.11 -4.18 20.68
N ASP A 97 -17.99 -4.71 19.82
CA ASP A 97 -17.91 -6.11 19.38
C ASP A 97 -16.58 -6.42 18.66
N HIS A 98 -16.10 -5.50 17.83
CA HIS A 98 -14.83 -5.68 17.14
C HIS A 98 -13.63 -5.71 18.11
N VAL A 99 -13.68 -4.98 19.23
CA VAL A 99 -12.63 -5.01 20.27
C VAL A 99 -12.64 -6.35 21.00
N LYS A 100 -13.84 -6.83 21.39
CA LYS A 100 -14.00 -8.16 22.01
C LYS A 100 -13.52 -9.28 21.07
N ASN A 101 -13.89 -9.21 19.79
CA ASN A 101 -13.47 -10.18 18.79
C ASN A 101 -11.96 -10.15 18.56
N LEU A 102 -11.38 -8.94 18.41
CA LEU A 102 -9.94 -8.77 18.28
C LEU A 102 -9.21 -9.37 19.48
N LYS A 103 -9.66 -9.11 20.71
CA LYS A 103 -9.11 -9.73 21.92
C LYS A 103 -9.14 -11.27 21.81
N ASN A 104 -10.30 -11.84 21.50
CA ASN A 104 -10.46 -13.29 21.38
C ASN A 104 -9.57 -13.92 20.29
N TYR A 105 -9.32 -13.21 19.20
CA TYR A 105 -8.43 -13.66 18.13
C TYR A 105 -6.94 -13.55 18.48
N CYS A 106 -6.60 -12.58 19.32
CA CYS A 106 -5.23 -12.34 19.79
C CYS A 106 -4.81 -13.20 20.98
N ASP A 107 -5.78 -13.61 21.79
CA ASP A 107 -5.57 -14.43 22.98
C ASP A 107 -5.12 -15.84 22.60
N ASP A 108 -3.97 -16.26 23.15
CA ASP A 108 -3.37 -17.58 22.96
C ASP A 108 -3.30 -18.01 21.47
N ASN A 109 -2.75 -17.11 20.65
CA ASN A 109 -2.53 -17.29 19.22
C ASN A 109 -1.05 -17.50 18.91
N ILE A 110 -0.69 -18.69 18.42
CA ILE A 110 0.70 -19.09 18.20
C ILE A 110 1.41 -18.21 17.16
N TRP A 111 0.71 -17.82 16.09
CA TRP A 111 1.33 -17.02 15.02
C TRP A 111 1.65 -15.61 15.50
N ILE A 112 0.72 -14.97 16.22
CA ILE A 112 0.97 -13.64 16.80
C ILE A 112 2.16 -13.69 17.74
N GLU A 113 2.22 -14.68 18.63
CA GLU A 113 3.34 -14.85 19.57
C GLU A 113 4.66 -15.12 18.83
N TYR A 114 4.64 -15.97 17.80
CA TYR A 114 5.80 -16.28 16.97
C TYR A 114 6.33 -15.03 16.25
N PHE A 115 5.45 -14.24 15.60
CA PHE A 115 5.85 -13.04 14.88
C PHE A 115 6.36 -11.94 15.81
N VAL A 116 5.73 -11.77 16.98
CA VAL A 116 6.20 -10.83 18.01
C VAL A 116 7.59 -11.23 18.53
N ASP A 117 7.80 -12.51 18.82
CA ASP A 117 9.09 -13.03 19.28
C ASP A 117 10.18 -12.87 18.20
N LYS A 118 9.87 -13.18 16.94
CA LYS A 118 10.82 -13.06 15.83
C LYS A 118 11.23 -11.60 15.60
N ARG A 119 10.26 -10.69 15.64
CA ARG A 119 10.51 -9.24 15.54
C ARG A 119 11.47 -8.76 16.64
N ASP A 120 11.16 -9.09 17.89
CA ASP A 120 11.91 -8.62 19.06
C ASP A 120 13.34 -9.18 19.09
N LYS A 121 13.52 -10.44 18.71
CA LYS A 121 14.84 -11.12 18.77
C LYS A 121 15.75 -10.78 17.59
N GLU A 122 15.20 -10.73 16.39
CA GLU A 122 16.01 -10.55 15.18
C GLU A 122 16.22 -9.07 14.84
N LYS A 123 15.62 -8.16 15.61
CA LYS A 123 15.62 -6.70 15.35
C LYS A 123 15.26 -6.36 13.90
N LYS A 124 14.50 -7.25 13.26
CA LYS A 124 14.07 -7.08 11.88
C LYS A 124 13.03 -5.97 11.83
N THR A 125 13.27 -4.99 10.98
CA THR A 125 12.33 -3.91 10.67
C THR A 125 11.20 -4.39 9.76
N TRP A 126 11.34 -5.56 9.14
CA TRP A 126 10.37 -6.14 8.21
C TRP A 126 10.20 -7.64 8.47
N ILE A 127 8.95 -8.11 8.45
CA ILE A 127 8.56 -9.51 8.54
C ILE A 127 7.59 -9.77 7.41
N ASP A 128 7.89 -10.79 6.61
CA ASP A 128 7.01 -11.36 5.59
C ASP A 128 6.29 -12.57 6.21
N PHE A 129 4.99 -12.43 6.48
CA PHE A 129 4.23 -13.48 7.14
C PHE A 129 4.20 -14.78 6.33
N GLU A 130 4.07 -14.69 5.02
CA GLU A 130 3.98 -15.81 4.10
C GLU A 130 5.30 -16.60 4.09
N SER A 131 6.44 -15.93 3.95
CA SER A 131 7.76 -16.58 4.00
C SER A 131 8.01 -17.25 5.36
N GLU A 132 7.60 -16.61 6.44
CA GLU A 132 7.75 -17.13 7.80
C GLU A 132 6.86 -18.33 8.09
N ILE A 133 5.59 -18.27 7.68
CA ILE A 133 4.67 -19.41 7.74
C ILE A 133 5.24 -20.55 6.90
N SER A 134 5.80 -20.26 5.72
CA SER A 134 6.37 -21.27 4.83
C SER A 134 7.53 -22.00 5.50
N GLU A 135 8.43 -21.26 6.13
CA GLU A 135 9.57 -21.81 6.87
C GLU A 135 9.11 -22.70 8.04
N VAL A 136 8.08 -22.29 8.79
CA VAL A 136 7.49 -23.09 9.87
C VAL A 136 6.85 -24.37 9.34
N ILE A 137 5.98 -24.27 8.34
CA ILE A 137 5.23 -25.41 7.80
C ILE A 137 6.17 -26.44 7.17
N GLN A 138 7.15 -25.99 6.38
CA GLN A 138 8.15 -26.88 5.79
C GLN A 138 9.00 -27.57 6.86
N SER A 139 9.37 -26.87 7.93
CA SER A 139 10.11 -27.46 9.05
C SER A 139 9.32 -28.56 9.76
N LEU A 140 8.04 -28.32 10.02
CA LEU A 140 7.15 -29.31 10.65
C LEU A 140 6.92 -30.54 9.76
N ASP A 141 6.70 -30.32 8.46
CA ASP A 141 6.52 -31.40 7.49
C ASP A 141 7.79 -32.25 7.35
N TYR A 142 8.96 -31.60 7.27
CA TYR A 142 10.27 -32.27 7.27
C TYR A 142 10.46 -33.12 8.54
N MET A 143 10.24 -32.55 9.72
CA MET A 143 10.47 -33.25 10.99
C MET A 143 9.53 -34.44 11.18
N ARG A 144 8.27 -34.34 10.72
CA ARG A 144 7.34 -35.48 10.68
C ARG A 144 7.88 -36.61 9.79
N LYS A 145 8.28 -36.30 8.56
CA LYS A 145 8.84 -37.26 7.60
C LYS A 145 10.16 -37.87 8.10
N TYR A 146 10.99 -37.08 8.75
CA TYR A 146 12.22 -37.52 9.39
C TYR A 146 11.95 -38.60 10.46
N ARG A 147 11.01 -38.35 11.39
CA ARG A 147 10.65 -39.33 12.44
C ARG A 147 10.12 -40.65 11.86
N ILE A 148 9.36 -40.61 10.76
CA ILE A 148 8.88 -41.82 10.07
C ILE A 148 10.07 -42.62 9.54
N LYS A 149 10.99 -41.98 8.81
CA LYS A 149 12.18 -42.65 8.24
C LYS A 149 13.13 -43.18 9.32
N ALA A 150 13.28 -42.46 10.43
CA ALA A 150 14.11 -42.89 11.56
C ALA A 150 13.55 -44.17 12.22
N LYS A 151 12.22 -44.31 12.34
CA LYS A 151 11.57 -45.54 12.80
C LYS A 151 11.79 -46.73 11.86
N GLU A 152 11.98 -46.48 10.56
CA GLU A 152 12.32 -47.49 9.55
C GLU A 152 13.81 -47.89 9.55
N ASN A 153 14.60 -47.54 10.58
CA ASN A 153 16.04 -47.80 10.70
C ASN A 153 16.90 -47.23 9.56
N LYS A 154 16.43 -46.21 8.86
CA LYS A 154 17.23 -45.49 7.86
C LYS A 154 18.02 -44.40 8.59
N SER A 155 19.35 -44.61 8.74
CA SER A 155 20.27 -43.56 9.20
C SER A 155 20.04 -42.30 8.38
N THR A 156 19.53 -41.27 9.01
CA THR A 156 19.18 -40.01 8.37
C THR A 156 19.70 -38.85 9.21
N TYR A 157 20.35 -37.91 8.54
CA TYR A 157 20.78 -36.65 9.13
C TYR A 157 19.55 -35.80 9.48
N CYS A 158 19.47 -35.35 10.74
CA CYS A 158 18.43 -34.43 11.18
C CYS A 158 18.84 -32.99 10.83
N ASN A 159 18.00 -32.29 10.07
CA ASN A 159 18.22 -30.88 9.80
C ASN A 159 18.01 -30.05 11.10
N GLU A 160 19.11 -29.51 11.64
CA GLU A 160 19.11 -28.76 12.90
C GLU A 160 18.22 -27.51 12.86
N LYS A 161 18.17 -26.83 11.71
CA LYS A 161 17.30 -25.66 11.53
C LYS A 161 15.82 -26.04 11.68
N CYS A 162 15.38 -27.12 11.03
CA CYS A 162 14.00 -27.60 11.12
C CYS A 162 13.66 -28.03 12.54
N PHE A 163 14.58 -28.75 13.22
CA PHE A 163 14.42 -29.15 14.62
C PHE A 163 14.24 -27.94 15.55
N ASN A 164 15.06 -26.89 15.37
CA ASN A 164 14.98 -25.69 16.18
C ASN A 164 13.67 -24.90 15.97
N ILE A 165 13.18 -24.81 14.73
CA ILE A 165 11.91 -24.15 14.42
C ILE A 165 10.74 -24.93 15.02
N GLU A 166 10.71 -26.24 14.82
CA GLU A 166 9.71 -27.12 15.41
C GLU A 166 9.69 -26.99 16.95
N GLY A 167 10.87 -27.01 17.59
CA GLY A 167 11.00 -26.83 19.04
C GLY A 167 10.41 -25.51 19.54
N LYS A 168 10.55 -24.41 18.78
CA LYS A 168 9.90 -23.12 19.09
C LYS A 168 8.38 -23.23 18.99
N VAL A 169 7.86 -23.84 17.93
CA VAL A 169 6.41 -24.03 17.74
C VAL A 169 5.83 -24.90 18.87
N TYR A 170 6.50 -25.99 19.22
CA TYR A 170 6.07 -26.88 20.31
C TYR A 170 6.10 -26.18 21.67
N LYS A 171 7.08 -25.31 21.92
CA LYS A 171 7.10 -24.48 23.14
C LYS A 171 5.88 -23.57 23.22
N LEU A 172 5.42 -23.02 22.10
CA LEU A 172 4.21 -22.19 22.04
C LEU A 172 2.93 -23.01 22.23
N LEU A 173 2.85 -24.19 21.59
CA LEU A 173 1.72 -25.12 21.74
C LEU A 173 1.55 -25.64 23.18
N ASN A 174 2.66 -25.92 23.87
CA ASN A 174 2.65 -26.49 25.22
C ASN A 174 2.26 -25.50 26.33
N ARG A 175 2.01 -24.21 26.03
CA ARG A 175 1.51 -23.24 27.02
C ARG A 175 0.09 -23.58 27.53
N GLY A 176 -0.62 -24.51 26.89
CA GLY A 176 -1.97 -24.95 27.29
C GLY A 176 -2.22 -26.47 27.26
N ILE A 177 -1.19 -27.29 27.00
CA ILE A 177 -1.32 -28.76 26.91
C ILE A 177 -0.50 -29.38 28.05
N ASN A 178 -1.12 -30.23 28.88
CA ASN A 178 -0.41 -31.12 29.82
C ASN A 178 0.76 -31.76 29.07
N HIS A 179 2.00 -31.61 29.59
CA HIS A 179 3.30 -32.01 29.03
C HIS A 179 3.38 -33.42 28.38
N ARG A 180 2.54 -33.72 27.38
CA ARG A 180 2.68 -34.87 26.52
C ARG A 180 3.81 -34.54 25.58
N ASP A 181 4.80 -35.41 25.54
CA ASP A 181 5.86 -35.29 24.58
C ASP A 181 5.24 -35.40 23.18
N ILE A 182 5.22 -34.30 22.44
CA ILE A 182 4.64 -34.23 21.08
C ILE A 182 5.30 -35.26 20.16
N ASN A 183 6.52 -35.70 20.50
CA ASN A 183 7.21 -36.78 19.80
C ASN A 183 6.55 -38.17 19.94
N LEU A 184 5.63 -38.34 20.88
CA LEU A 184 4.90 -39.59 21.13
C LEU A 184 3.51 -39.63 20.48
N LEU A 185 3.06 -38.53 19.85
CA LEU A 185 1.75 -38.49 19.22
C LEU A 185 1.67 -39.44 18.02
N ASP A 186 0.55 -40.12 17.88
CA ASP A 186 0.21 -40.75 16.60
C ASP A 186 -0.16 -39.71 15.54
N TYR A 187 -0.40 -40.15 14.30
CA TYR A 187 -0.70 -39.23 13.20
C TYR A 187 -2.00 -38.44 13.41
N GLU A 188 -3.05 -39.07 13.92
CA GLU A 188 -4.34 -38.40 14.13
C GLU A 188 -4.26 -37.40 15.29
N GLU A 189 -3.55 -37.75 16.36
CA GLU A 189 -3.23 -36.84 17.45
C GLU A 189 -2.39 -35.65 16.98
N TYR A 190 -1.35 -35.90 16.17
CA TYR A 190 -0.50 -34.84 15.61
C TYR A 190 -1.30 -33.88 14.75
N LYS A 191 -2.13 -34.40 13.84
CA LYS A 191 -2.99 -33.60 12.98
C LYS A 191 -3.91 -32.70 13.81
N LYS A 192 -4.56 -33.24 14.83
CA LYS A 192 -5.49 -32.50 15.68
C LYS A 192 -4.78 -31.46 16.58
N ILE A 193 -3.66 -31.83 17.19
CA ILE A 193 -2.97 -31.00 18.19
C ILE A 193 -2.09 -29.93 17.54
N VAL A 194 -1.45 -30.25 16.42
CA VAL A 194 -0.48 -29.36 15.76
C VAL A 194 -1.10 -28.70 14.54
N ILE A 195 -1.52 -29.48 13.55
CA ILE A 195 -1.94 -28.93 12.24
C ILE A 195 -3.23 -28.12 12.38
N ASP A 196 -4.27 -28.68 12.99
CA ASP A 196 -5.56 -28.01 13.17
C ASP A 196 -5.43 -26.78 14.07
N ARG A 197 -4.57 -26.84 15.09
CA ARG A 197 -4.28 -25.70 15.97
C ARG A 197 -3.60 -24.56 15.21
N LEU A 198 -2.55 -24.85 14.46
CA LEU A 198 -1.87 -23.85 13.62
C LEU A 198 -2.82 -23.25 12.57
N LYS A 199 -3.68 -24.06 11.97
CA LYS A 199 -4.68 -23.62 10.99
C LYS A 199 -5.71 -22.69 11.64
N ASN A 200 -6.24 -23.06 12.81
CA ASN A 200 -7.22 -22.25 13.53
C ASN A 200 -6.62 -20.92 13.99
N ASP A 201 -5.38 -20.93 14.48
CA ASP A 201 -4.70 -19.71 14.90
C ASP A 201 -4.33 -18.81 13.70
N LEU A 202 -4.03 -19.40 12.54
CA LEU A 202 -3.82 -18.63 11.31
C LEU A 202 -5.12 -17.93 10.89
N ASN A 203 -6.25 -18.63 10.94
CA ASN A 203 -7.55 -18.00 10.66
C ASN A 203 -7.85 -16.87 11.64
N LYS A 204 -7.57 -17.05 12.94
CA LYS A 204 -7.73 -15.98 13.95
C LYS A 204 -6.80 -14.79 13.67
N LEU A 205 -5.54 -15.04 13.29
CA LEU A 205 -4.59 -13.99 12.90
C LEU A 205 -5.16 -13.18 11.72
N ILE A 206 -5.68 -13.85 10.70
CA ILE A 206 -6.27 -13.20 9.52
C ILE A 206 -7.49 -12.36 9.93
N CYS A 207 -8.37 -12.87 10.79
CA CYS A 207 -9.51 -12.08 11.30
C CYS A 207 -9.07 -10.88 12.16
N ALA A 208 -8.01 -11.01 12.95
CA ALA A 208 -7.42 -9.89 13.69
C ALA A 208 -6.86 -8.82 12.74
N LEU A 209 -6.19 -9.24 11.66
CA LEU A 209 -5.71 -8.34 10.62
C LEU A 209 -6.87 -7.66 9.88
N GLU A 210 -7.95 -8.39 9.58
CA GLU A 210 -9.15 -7.81 8.97
C GLU A 210 -9.75 -6.70 9.83
N ILE A 211 -9.88 -6.92 11.15
CA ILE A 211 -10.37 -5.89 12.08
C ILE A 211 -9.43 -4.69 12.06
N TYR A 212 -8.12 -4.90 12.12
CA TYR A 212 -7.14 -3.82 12.05
C TYR A 212 -7.32 -2.98 10.77
N LEU A 213 -7.35 -3.63 9.62
CA LEU A 213 -7.45 -2.96 8.33
C LEU A 213 -8.81 -2.26 8.14
N TYR A 214 -9.91 -2.91 8.51
CA TYR A 214 -11.26 -2.40 8.28
C TYR A 214 -11.67 -1.32 9.29
N VAL A 215 -11.34 -1.48 10.57
CA VAL A 215 -11.79 -0.57 11.63
C VAL A 215 -10.81 0.59 11.82
N TYR A 216 -9.50 0.33 11.71
CA TYR A 216 -8.51 1.33 12.06
C TYR A 216 -7.88 1.95 10.80
N VAL A 217 -7.31 1.14 9.91
CA VAL A 217 -6.66 1.67 8.69
C VAL A 217 -7.66 2.32 7.75
N ASN A 218 -8.85 1.76 7.60
CA ASN A 218 -9.88 2.29 6.71
C ASN A 218 -10.37 3.70 7.10
N ASN A 219 -10.13 4.13 8.34
CA ASN A 219 -10.52 5.45 8.84
C ASN A 219 -9.38 6.48 8.82
N VAL A 220 -8.20 6.10 8.32
CA VAL A 220 -7.10 7.05 8.14
C VAL A 220 -7.43 8.01 7.01
N ASP A 221 -7.35 9.30 7.31
CA ASP A 221 -7.51 10.36 6.32
C ASP A 221 -6.34 10.35 5.33
N ILE A 222 -6.67 10.07 4.08
CA ILE A 222 -5.69 10.08 2.99
C ILE A 222 -5.54 11.51 2.50
N LYS A 223 -4.30 12.02 2.56
CA LYS A 223 -3.97 13.42 2.27
C LYS A 223 -3.32 13.62 0.90
N THR A 224 -2.87 12.55 0.26
CA THR A 224 -2.10 12.61 -0.98
C THR A 224 -2.77 11.80 -2.10
N ILE A 225 -2.41 12.10 -3.35
CA ILE A 225 -2.83 11.37 -4.54
C ILE A 225 -1.64 11.17 -5.49
N ALA A 226 -1.57 10.00 -6.13
CA ALA A 226 -0.55 9.69 -7.12
C ALA A 226 -0.94 10.25 -8.50
N PRO A 227 -0.22 11.26 -9.03
CA PRO A 227 -0.60 11.91 -10.28
C PRO A 227 -0.43 11.00 -11.50
N ASP A 228 0.45 10.00 -11.42
CA ASP A 228 0.62 8.98 -12.47
C ASP A 228 -0.62 8.10 -12.68
N ILE A 229 -1.45 7.97 -11.65
CA ILE A 229 -2.68 7.16 -11.70
C ILE A 229 -3.92 8.04 -11.91
N LYS A 230 -3.94 9.25 -11.32
CA LYS A 230 -5.08 10.19 -11.41
C LYS A 230 -5.53 10.46 -12.84
N ASN A 231 -4.59 10.57 -13.77
CA ASN A 231 -4.85 10.99 -15.16
C ASN A 231 -5.02 9.81 -16.13
N VAL A 232 -5.13 8.58 -15.62
CA VAL A 232 -5.33 7.38 -16.44
C VAL A 232 -6.75 6.89 -16.23
N GLU A 233 -7.52 6.74 -17.32
CA GLU A 233 -8.82 6.09 -17.28
C GLU A 233 -8.62 4.57 -17.07
N ILE A 234 -8.79 4.10 -15.84
CA ILE A 234 -8.63 2.69 -15.50
C ILE A 234 -9.96 1.96 -15.68
N ASP A 235 -9.94 0.91 -16.51
CA ASP A 235 -11.12 0.07 -16.75
C ASP A 235 -11.30 -0.98 -15.65
N LYS A 236 -10.18 -1.50 -15.11
CA LYS A 236 -10.16 -2.63 -14.17
C LYS A 236 -9.01 -2.51 -13.19
N VAL A 237 -9.24 -2.94 -11.95
CA VAL A 237 -8.21 -2.99 -10.91
C VAL A 237 -8.07 -4.42 -10.40
N LEU A 238 -6.85 -4.95 -10.50
CA LEU A 238 -6.42 -6.16 -9.81
C LEU A 238 -5.65 -5.75 -8.57
N SER A 239 -6.24 -5.96 -7.40
CA SER A 239 -5.64 -5.59 -6.11
C SER A 239 -5.06 -6.80 -5.41
N PHE A 240 -3.78 -6.70 -5.06
CA PHE A 240 -3.10 -7.56 -4.10
C PHE A 240 -3.23 -7.01 -2.67
N ASN A 241 -3.74 -5.79 -2.51
CA ASN A 241 -4.01 -5.19 -1.22
C ASN A 241 -5.36 -5.66 -0.69
N TYR A 242 -5.45 -5.71 0.63
CA TYR A 242 -6.68 -6.00 1.34
C TYR A 242 -7.57 -4.77 1.53
N THR A 243 -7.06 -3.56 1.28
CA THR A 243 -7.76 -2.29 1.46
C THR A 243 -8.37 -1.81 0.14
N ASP A 244 -9.37 -0.93 0.24
CA ASP A 244 -10.08 -0.34 -0.90
C ASP A 244 -9.54 1.06 -1.27
N THR A 245 -8.22 1.26 -1.13
CA THR A 245 -7.56 2.58 -1.25
C THR A 245 -7.84 3.27 -2.59
N TYR A 246 -7.78 2.52 -3.70
CA TYR A 246 -8.02 3.13 -5.01
C TYR A 246 -9.46 3.63 -5.16
N ASN A 247 -10.46 2.87 -4.72
CA ASN A 247 -11.87 3.27 -4.83
C ASN A 247 -12.14 4.54 -4.02
N LYS A 248 -11.60 4.60 -2.81
CA LYS A 248 -11.75 5.74 -1.90
C LYS A 248 -11.21 7.06 -2.45
N ILE A 249 -10.13 7.02 -3.23
CA ILE A 249 -9.42 8.23 -3.67
C ILE A 249 -9.78 8.58 -5.11
N TYR A 250 -9.80 7.59 -6.01
CA TYR A 250 -9.85 7.83 -7.45
C TYR A 250 -11.26 7.70 -8.03
N LEU A 251 -12.23 7.12 -7.32
CA LEU A 251 -13.59 6.87 -7.84
C LEU A 251 -14.69 7.78 -7.27
N LYS A 252 -14.35 8.78 -6.43
CA LYS A 252 -15.33 9.62 -5.70
C LYS A 252 -16.42 10.30 -6.57
N ASN A 253 -16.24 10.44 -7.88
CA ASN A 253 -17.19 11.11 -8.78
C ASN A 253 -17.59 10.31 -10.05
N ASN A 254 -17.07 9.10 -10.28
CA ASN A 254 -17.36 8.30 -11.49
C ASN A 254 -17.84 6.89 -11.11
N ILE A 255 -19.14 6.74 -10.93
CA ILE A 255 -19.84 5.50 -10.53
C ILE A 255 -19.89 4.45 -11.68
N ASN A 256 -19.19 4.68 -12.79
CA ASN A 256 -19.31 3.77 -13.93
C ASN A 256 -18.50 2.49 -13.67
N PHE A 257 -19.21 1.42 -13.26
CA PHE A 257 -18.92 -0.03 -13.39
C PHE A 257 -17.44 -0.48 -13.51
N MET A 258 -16.52 0.11 -12.74
CA MET A 258 -15.13 -0.37 -12.71
C MET A 258 -15.09 -1.73 -11.99
N LYS A 259 -14.47 -2.74 -12.63
CA LYS A 259 -14.39 -4.09 -12.06
C LYS A 259 -13.15 -4.24 -11.20
N TYR A 260 -13.36 -4.48 -9.92
CA TYR A 260 -12.35 -4.84 -8.94
C TYR A 260 -12.21 -6.35 -8.82
N HIS A 261 -10.98 -6.83 -8.77
CA HIS A 261 -10.67 -8.18 -8.35
C HIS A 261 -9.61 -8.15 -7.25
N TYR A 262 -10.01 -8.57 -6.05
CA TYR A 262 -9.13 -8.72 -4.89
C TYR A 262 -8.57 -10.14 -4.87
N ILE A 263 -7.38 -10.35 -5.44
CA ILE A 263 -6.83 -11.71 -5.62
C ILE A 263 -6.52 -12.39 -4.29
N HIS A 264 -6.11 -11.60 -3.30
CA HIS A 264 -5.85 -12.02 -1.93
C HIS A 264 -7.04 -11.78 -0.99
N GLY A 265 -8.22 -11.47 -1.52
CA GLY A 265 -9.38 -11.05 -0.73
C GLY A 265 -9.25 -9.61 -0.22
N HIS A 266 -10.28 -9.14 0.48
CA HIS A 266 -10.39 -7.77 0.96
C HIS A 266 -10.94 -7.74 2.39
N ALA A 267 -10.48 -6.79 3.19
CA ALA A 267 -10.94 -6.63 4.56
C ALA A 267 -12.35 -6.04 4.55
N ASN A 268 -13.35 -6.79 5.00
CA ASN A 268 -14.73 -6.32 5.03
C ASN A 268 -15.57 -7.00 6.10
N LEU A 269 -15.71 -6.34 7.25
CA LEU A 269 -16.52 -6.84 8.37
C LEU A 269 -18.04 -6.89 8.11
N LYS A 270 -18.51 -6.44 6.94
CA LYS A 270 -19.91 -6.62 6.52
C LYS A 270 -20.18 -8.00 5.92
N GLU A 271 -19.15 -8.72 5.49
CA GLU A 271 -19.28 -10.08 5.00
C GLU A 271 -19.36 -11.07 6.17
N GLU A 272 -20.13 -12.14 6.00
CA GLU A 272 -20.31 -13.16 7.04
C GLU A 272 -18.98 -13.91 7.33
N LYS A 273 -18.11 -14.02 6.32
CA LYS A 273 -16.85 -14.77 6.40
C LYS A 273 -15.71 -13.96 5.81
N ASN A 274 -14.62 -13.90 6.56
CA ASN A 274 -13.35 -13.38 6.09
C ASN A 274 -12.88 -14.11 4.80
N ASN A 275 -12.57 -13.34 3.76
CA ASN A 275 -12.07 -13.87 2.49
C ASN A 275 -10.57 -13.61 2.23
N MET A 276 -9.87 -12.93 3.16
CA MET A 276 -8.45 -12.56 3.02
C MET A 276 -7.51 -13.79 3.01
N ILE A 277 -6.44 -13.75 2.23
CA ILE A 277 -5.53 -14.88 2.00
C ILE A 277 -4.15 -14.53 2.53
N ILE A 278 -3.69 -15.27 3.54
CA ILE A 278 -2.29 -15.28 3.99
C ILE A 278 -1.82 -16.72 3.86
N GLY A 279 -1.38 -17.07 2.66
CA GLY A 279 -1.07 -18.44 2.26
C GLY A 279 0.30 -18.54 1.62
N ILE A 280 0.94 -19.69 1.81
CA ILE A 280 2.26 -20.00 1.30
C ILE A 280 2.18 -20.65 -0.09
N ASP A 281 3.26 -20.55 -0.85
CA ASP A 281 3.35 -21.23 -2.13
C ASP A 281 3.49 -22.75 -1.99
N GLU A 282 3.37 -23.43 -3.12
CA GLU A 282 3.66 -24.85 -3.16
C GLU A 282 5.17 -25.07 -2.98
N TYR A 283 5.53 -26.00 -2.10
CA TYR A 283 6.91 -26.39 -1.78
C TYR A 283 7.16 -27.87 -2.03
N LEU A 284 6.11 -28.66 -2.29
CA LEU A 284 6.21 -30.07 -2.62
C LEU A 284 6.63 -30.25 -4.08
N ASP A 285 7.43 -31.28 -4.33
CA ASP A 285 7.78 -31.70 -5.67
C ASP A 285 6.55 -32.27 -6.43
N ASP A 286 6.62 -32.28 -7.76
CA ASP A 286 5.54 -32.72 -8.66
C ASP A 286 5.01 -34.13 -8.34
N ASP A 287 5.86 -35.01 -7.83
CA ASP A 287 5.47 -36.38 -7.46
C ASP A 287 4.60 -36.47 -6.19
N LEU A 288 4.66 -35.43 -5.34
CA LEU A 288 4.02 -35.37 -4.02
C LEU A 288 2.83 -34.40 -3.97
N ILE A 289 2.82 -33.37 -4.81
CA ILE A 289 1.79 -32.31 -4.83
C ILE A 289 0.35 -32.86 -4.90
N ASN A 290 0.15 -33.96 -5.62
CA ASN A 290 -1.17 -34.59 -5.82
C ASN A 290 -1.52 -35.66 -4.77
N LYS A 291 -0.64 -35.91 -3.80
CA LYS A 291 -0.77 -37.01 -2.82
C LYS A 291 -0.81 -36.50 -1.38
N GLU A 292 0.01 -35.51 -1.05
CA GLU A 292 0.15 -35.02 0.32
C GLU A 292 -0.71 -33.77 0.57
N THR A 293 -1.66 -33.88 1.51
CA THR A 293 -2.66 -32.82 1.76
C THR A 293 -2.69 -32.31 3.20
N ASP A 294 -1.78 -32.78 4.06
CA ASP A 294 -1.77 -32.45 5.50
C ASP A 294 -1.73 -30.94 5.76
N PHE A 295 -0.90 -30.22 5.02
CA PHE A 295 -0.72 -28.76 5.15
C PHE A 295 -1.39 -27.97 4.03
N ILE A 296 -2.32 -28.59 3.28
CA ILE A 296 -2.97 -27.95 2.13
C ILE A 296 -3.69 -26.65 2.52
N ALA A 297 -4.23 -26.57 3.74
CA ALA A 297 -4.95 -25.40 4.25
C ALA A 297 -4.07 -24.13 4.36
N PHE A 298 -2.76 -24.28 4.41
CA PHE A 298 -1.81 -23.17 4.43
C PHE A 298 -1.46 -22.67 3.03
N LYS A 299 -1.81 -23.43 1.99
CA LYS A 299 -1.45 -23.13 0.60
C LYS A 299 -2.34 -22.02 0.04
N LYS A 300 -1.73 -21.09 -0.67
CA LYS A 300 -2.40 -19.95 -1.28
C LYS A 300 -3.52 -20.37 -2.24
N TYR A 301 -3.26 -21.34 -3.13
CA TYR A 301 -4.26 -21.84 -4.07
C TYR A 301 -5.49 -22.43 -3.35
N PHE A 302 -5.26 -23.18 -2.26
CA PHE A 302 -6.33 -23.76 -1.46
C PHE A 302 -7.16 -22.66 -0.81
N GLN A 303 -6.52 -21.65 -0.22
CA GLN A 303 -7.23 -20.53 0.40
C GLN A 303 -8.05 -19.74 -0.63
N ARG A 304 -7.52 -19.49 -1.84
CA ARG A 304 -8.27 -18.85 -2.95
C ARG A 304 -9.54 -19.61 -3.34
N ILE A 305 -9.45 -20.95 -3.44
CA ILE A 305 -10.61 -21.80 -3.74
C ILE A 305 -11.59 -21.82 -2.56
N TYR A 306 -11.09 -22.06 -1.35
CA TYR A 306 -11.89 -22.20 -0.14
C TYR A 306 -12.63 -20.90 0.22
N LYS A 307 -11.96 -19.76 0.09
CA LYS A 307 -12.49 -18.41 0.36
C LYS A 307 -13.14 -17.75 -0.85
N LYS A 308 -13.15 -18.42 -2.01
CA LYS A 308 -13.84 -18.00 -3.24
C LYS A 308 -13.44 -16.60 -3.72
N THR A 309 -12.15 -16.26 -3.66
CA THR A 309 -11.67 -14.94 -4.13
C THR A 309 -11.68 -14.81 -5.66
N GLY A 310 -11.95 -15.90 -6.38
CA GLY A 310 -12.15 -15.89 -7.83
C GLY A 310 -10.85 -15.69 -8.63
N SER A 311 -10.99 -15.65 -9.95
CA SER A 311 -9.88 -15.47 -10.89
C SER A 311 -10.29 -14.58 -12.07
N GLU A 312 -11.03 -13.51 -11.78
CA GLU A 312 -11.64 -12.66 -12.81
C GLU A 312 -10.59 -12.06 -13.76
N TYR A 313 -9.39 -11.75 -13.25
CA TYR A 313 -8.28 -11.25 -14.07
C TYR A 313 -7.95 -12.15 -15.26
N LYS A 314 -8.12 -13.48 -15.14
CA LYS A 314 -7.90 -14.42 -16.26
C LYS A 314 -8.87 -14.16 -17.40
N SER A 315 -10.13 -13.86 -17.08
CA SER A 315 -11.13 -13.48 -18.10
C SER A 315 -10.77 -12.14 -18.74
N TRP A 316 -10.21 -11.21 -17.97
CA TRP A 316 -9.79 -9.91 -18.48
C TRP A 316 -8.61 -10.04 -19.42
N LEU A 317 -7.61 -10.83 -19.05
CA LEU A 317 -6.44 -11.14 -19.88
C LEU A 317 -6.86 -11.85 -21.18
N ASN A 318 -7.75 -12.84 -21.09
CA ASN A 318 -8.31 -13.50 -22.27
C ASN A 318 -9.03 -12.52 -23.21
N ASN A 319 -9.74 -11.54 -22.66
CA ASN A 319 -10.40 -10.51 -23.46
C ASN A 319 -9.40 -9.52 -24.07
N MET A 320 -8.32 -9.13 -23.37
CA MET A 320 -7.22 -8.36 -23.97
C MET A 320 -6.63 -9.07 -25.18
N ASN A 321 -6.40 -10.38 -25.04
CA ASN A 321 -5.76 -11.18 -26.07
C ASN A 321 -6.63 -11.40 -27.31
N LYS A 322 -7.95 -11.39 -27.16
CA LYS A 322 -8.92 -11.49 -28.26
C LYS A 322 -9.24 -10.15 -28.92
N SER A 323 -8.98 -9.04 -28.23
CA SER A 323 -9.24 -7.71 -28.75
C SER A 323 -8.18 -7.31 -29.78
N ASP A 324 -8.61 -6.59 -30.81
CA ASP A 324 -7.68 -5.97 -31.75
C ASP A 324 -7.12 -4.64 -31.24
N GLU A 325 -7.69 -4.10 -30.16
CA GLU A 325 -7.28 -2.84 -29.54
C GLU A 325 -5.99 -2.97 -28.74
N HIS A 326 -5.31 -1.83 -28.60
CA HIS A 326 -4.15 -1.70 -27.73
C HIS A 326 -4.56 -1.74 -26.26
N ASN A 327 -3.81 -2.49 -25.45
CA ASN A 327 -4.07 -2.65 -24.02
C ASN A 327 -2.89 -2.17 -23.19
N ASN A 328 -3.16 -1.79 -21.95
CA ASN A 328 -2.15 -1.36 -21.00
C ASN A 328 -2.31 -2.11 -19.67
N ILE A 329 -1.21 -2.57 -19.10
CA ILE A 329 -1.11 -3.10 -17.74
C ILE A 329 -0.18 -2.20 -16.94
N TYR A 330 -0.68 -1.61 -15.87
CA TYR A 330 0.09 -0.72 -14.99
C TYR A 330 0.38 -1.43 -13.67
N PHE A 331 1.64 -1.66 -13.32
CA PHE A 331 2.03 -2.13 -11.98
C PHE A 331 2.43 -0.93 -11.13
N PHE A 332 1.66 -0.62 -10.09
CA PHE A 332 1.94 0.49 -9.18
C PHE A 332 2.01 0.01 -7.73
N GLY A 333 3.14 0.28 -7.07
CA GLY A 333 3.33 -0.11 -5.67
C GLY A 333 3.40 -1.62 -5.42
N HIS A 334 3.58 -2.42 -6.47
CA HIS A 334 3.76 -3.87 -6.39
C HIS A 334 5.26 -4.22 -6.37
N SER A 335 5.68 -5.14 -5.49
CA SER A 335 7.08 -5.59 -5.35
C SER A 335 7.56 -6.50 -6.49
N LEU A 336 6.59 -7.06 -7.22
CA LEU A 336 6.77 -8.09 -8.25
C LEU A 336 7.40 -9.38 -7.71
N ASP A 337 7.24 -9.62 -6.41
CA ASP A 337 7.90 -10.72 -5.71
C ASP A 337 7.43 -12.11 -6.18
N VAL A 338 8.30 -13.10 -5.99
CA VAL A 338 8.05 -14.50 -6.34
C VAL A 338 6.85 -15.08 -5.60
N THR A 339 6.49 -14.53 -4.44
CA THR A 339 5.27 -14.92 -3.73
C THR A 339 4.04 -14.83 -4.63
N ASP A 340 3.97 -13.85 -5.53
CA ASP A 340 2.84 -13.64 -6.43
C ASP A 340 3.15 -14.01 -7.88
N LYS A 341 4.19 -14.84 -8.06
CA LYS A 341 4.69 -15.28 -9.36
C LYS A 341 3.58 -15.79 -10.26
N ASP A 342 2.69 -16.64 -9.76
CA ASP A 342 1.67 -17.32 -10.58
C ASP A 342 0.75 -16.33 -11.31
N VAL A 343 0.38 -15.23 -10.67
CA VAL A 343 -0.47 -14.19 -11.25
C VAL A 343 0.34 -13.22 -12.12
N ILE A 344 1.52 -12.78 -11.64
CA ILE A 344 2.38 -11.84 -12.37
C ILE A 344 2.89 -12.45 -13.67
N GLU A 345 3.38 -13.69 -13.61
CA GLU A 345 3.88 -14.43 -14.77
C GLU A 345 2.77 -14.58 -15.82
N GLU A 346 1.55 -14.93 -15.41
CA GLU A 346 0.40 -15.04 -16.32
C GLU A 346 0.04 -13.69 -16.96
N LEU A 347 0.05 -12.59 -16.21
CA LEU A 347 -0.22 -11.26 -16.76
C LEU A 347 0.85 -10.80 -17.75
N ILE A 348 2.12 -11.04 -17.45
CA ILE A 348 3.23 -10.57 -18.28
C ILE A 348 3.40 -11.49 -19.49
N ILE A 349 3.65 -12.79 -19.28
CA ILE A 349 3.91 -13.75 -20.35
C ILE A 349 2.64 -13.99 -21.17
N GLY A 350 1.49 -14.09 -20.52
CA GLY A 350 0.21 -14.34 -21.17
C GLY A 350 -0.34 -13.16 -21.95
N SER A 351 0.24 -11.95 -21.85
CA SER A 351 -0.15 -10.80 -22.66
C SER A 351 0.37 -10.90 -24.11
N ASN A 352 -0.44 -10.45 -25.07
CA ASN A 352 -0.08 -10.40 -26.48
C ASN A 352 0.82 -9.18 -26.81
N LYS A 353 1.32 -9.11 -28.06
CA LYS A 353 2.19 -8.02 -28.55
C LYS A 353 1.52 -6.64 -28.62
N LYS A 354 0.20 -6.54 -28.43
CA LYS A 354 -0.58 -5.29 -28.42
C LYS A 354 -0.83 -4.80 -26.98
N THR A 355 -0.08 -5.34 -26.01
CA THR A 355 -0.21 -4.98 -24.60
C THR A 355 1.08 -4.34 -24.12
N ASP A 356 0.99 -3.08 -23.71
CA ASP A 356 2.09 -2.38 -23.06
C ASP A 356 1.99 -2.56 -21.54
N ILE A 357 3.12 -2.82 -20.91
CA ILE A 357 3.25 -3.02 -19.47
C ILE A 357 4.12 -1.89 -18.93
N THR A 358 3.56 -1.10 -18.03
CA THR A 358 4.30 -0.03 -17.34
C THR A 358 4.50 -0.43 -15.89
N ILE A 359 5.75 -0.48 -15.45
CA ILE A 359 6.13 -0.81 -14.07
C ILE A 359 6.66 0.45 -13.40
N PHE A 360 5.96 0.89 -12.37
CA PHE A 360 6.31 2.10 -11.64
C PHE A 360 7.26 1.81 -10.48
N TYR A 361 8.31 2.62 -10.34
CA TYR A 361 9.29 2.56 -9.24
C TYR A 361 9.46 3.92 -8.55
N TYR A 362 9.60 3.95 -7.22
CA TYR A 362 9.73 5.21 -6.47
C TYR A 362 11.18 5.69 -6.32
N ASN A 363 12.14 4.77 -6.23
CA ASN A 363 13.58 5.08 -6.16
C ASN A 363 14.41 4.00 -6.89
N GLU A 364 15.72 4.26 -7.01
CA GLU A 364 16.64 3.36 -7.73
C GLU A 364 16.78 1.98 -7.04
N GLU A 365 16.77 1.94 -5.70
CA GLU A 365 16.80 0.68 -4.95
C GLU A 365 15.60 -0.22 -5.29
N THR A 366 14.42 0.39 -5.40
CA THR A 366 13.19 -0.32 -5.79
C THR A 366 13.26 -0.74 -7.24
N TYR A 367 13.79 0.09 -8.12
CA TYR A 367 13.98 -0.24 -9.52
C TYR A 367 14.87 -1.48 -9.67
N GLU A 368 16.01 -1.53 -8.98
CA GLU A 368 16.90 -2.70 -8.95
C GLU A 368 16.19 -3.94 -8.40
N SER A 369 15.45 -3.81 -7.28
CA SER A 369 14.76 -4.94 -6.67
C SER A 369 13.64 -5.51 -7.56
N GLN A 370 12.90 -4.65 -8.25
CA GLN A 370 11.84 -5.03 -9.18
C GLN A 370 12.42 -5.77 -10.40
N ILE A 371 13.56 -5.34 -10.95
CA ILE A 371 14.25 -6.07 -12.02
C ILE A 371 14.65 -7.47 -11.53
N ALA A 372 15.29 -7.55 -10.36
CA ALA A 372 15.73 -8.84 -9.80
C ALA A 372 14.55 -9.79 -9.56
N ASN A 373 13.42 -9.27 -9.10
CA ASN A 373 12.21 -10.04 -8.88
C ASN A 373 11.57 -10.50 -10.20
N LEU A 374 11.47 -9.64 -11.22
CA LEU A 374 10.99 -10.05 -12.54
C LEU A 374 11.86 -11.15 -13.16
N VAL A 375 13.18 -11.09 -13.00
CA VAL A 375 14.07 -12.17 -13.47
C VAL A 375 13.69 -13.52 -12.85
N LYS A 376 13.31 -13.54 -11.56
CA LYS A 376 12.85 -14.78 -10.88
C LYS A 376 11.46 -15.22 -11.33
N VAL A 377 10.58 -14.26 -11.66
CA VAL A 377 9.20 -14.52 -12.07
C VAL A 377 9.13 -15.02 -13.52
N ILE A 378 9.66 -14.27 -14.50
CA ILE A 378 9.51 -14.57 -15.94
C ILE A 378 10.79 -15.10 -16.61
N GLY A 379 11.92 -15.09 -15.91
CA GLY A 379 13.21 -15.48 -16.46
C GLY A 379 13.97 -14.33 -17.13
N LYS A 380 15.31 -14.43 -17.08
CA LYS A 380 16.24 -13.41 -17.60
C LYS A 380 16.04 -13.14 -19.09
N ASP A 381 15.95 -14.19 -19.91
CA ASP A 381 15.92 -14.05 -21.36
C ASP A 381 14.59 -13.43 -21.84
N GLU A 382 13.47 -13.79 -21.21
CA GLU A 382 12.16 -13.18 -21.50
C GLU A 382 12.13 -11.71 -21.07
N LEU A 383 12.69 -11.36 -19.90
CA LEU A 383 12.77 -9.96 -19.49
C LEU A 383 13.58 -9.11 -20.48
N ILE A 384 14.78 -9.57 -20.87
CA ILE A 384 15.63 -8.86 -21.85
C ILE A 384 14.89 -8.64 -23.16
N LYS A 385 14.20 -9.68 -23.65
CA LYS A 385 13.39 -9.59 -24.87
C LYS A 385 12.31 -8.53 -24.76
N ARG A 386 11.54 -8.52 -23.67
CA ARG A 386 10.40 -7.61 -23.44
C ARG A 386 10.78 -6.14 -23.21
N VAL A 387 12.02 -5.86 -22.79
CA VAL A 387 12.54 -4.47 -22.67
C VAL A 387 13.34 -4.02 -23.89
N SER A 388 13.70 -4.96 -24.79
CA SER A 388 14.47 -4.64 -25.99
C SER A 388 13.63 -3.92 -27.04
N ARG A 389 14.26 -3.04 -27.83
CA ARG A 389 13.57 -2.21 -28.86
C ARG A 389 12.74 -3.01 -29.88
N SER A 390 13.07 -4.28 -30.13
CA SER A 390 12.37 -5.12 -31.11
C SER A 390 11.03 -5.68 -30.60
N GLU A 391 10.86 -5.85 -29.29
CA GLU A 391 9.66 -6.40 -28.65
C GLU A 391 9.29 -5.63 -27.37
N ASN A 392 9.58 -4.32 -27.39
CA ASN A 392 9.45 -3.45 -26.23
C ASN A 392 7.98 -3.38 -25.79
N SER A 393 7.68 -4.12 -24.74
CA SER A 393 6.36 -4.22 -24.12
C SER A 393 6.44 -4.00 -22.60
N ILE A 394 7.63 -3.97 -22.00
CA ILE A 394 7.82 -3.60 -20.58
C ILE A 394 8.62 -2.30 -20.50
N THR A 395 8.00 -1.27 -19.92
CA THR A 395 8.63 0.01 -19.62
C THR A 395 8.67 0.25 -18.13
N PHE A 396 9.85 0.53 -17.59
CA PHE A 396 10.00 1.00 -16.22
C PHE A 396 9.89 2.52 -16.19
N LYS A 397 9.04 3.05 -15.31
CA LYS A 397 8.76 4.48 -15.20
C LYS A 397 8.95 4.94 -13.75
N LYS A 398 9.80 5.94 -13.55
CA LYS A 398 9.95 6.58 -12.24
C LYS A 398 8.64 7.26 -11.86
N GLN A 399 8.16 6.98 -10.66
CA GLN A 399 6.96 7.58 -10.09
C GLN A 399 7.19 9.06 -9.86
N LYS A 400 6.15 9.84 -10.13
CA LYS A 400 6.05 11.24 -9.71
C LYS A 400 5.70 11.31 -8.24
N SER A 401 6.24 12.33 -7.57
CA SER A 401 5.87 12.63 -6.19
C SER A 401 4.36 12.84 -6.07
N SER A 402 3.77 12.27 -5.01
CA SER A 402 2.37 12.46 -4.72
C SER A 402 2.04 13.92 -4.37
N VAL A 403 0.81 14.31 -4.66
CA VAL A 403 0.32 15.70 -4.51
C VAL A 403 -0.71 15.75 -3.40
N SER A 404 -0.70 16.82 -2.60
CA SER A 404 -1.70 17.04 -1.54
C SER A 404 -3.11 17.22 -2.14
N LEU A 405 -4.09 16.48 -1.60
CA LEU A 405 -5.50 16.60 -1.95
C LEU A 405 -6.09 17.95 -1.50
N GLU A 406 -5.64 18.47 -0.35
CA GLU A 406 -6.02 19.79 0.14
C GLU A 406 -5.55 20.89 -0.83
N LEU A 407 -4.31 20.77 -1.31
CA LEU A 407 -3.76 21.70 -2.30
C LEU A 407 -4.58 21.67 -3.60
N ILE A 408 -4.94 20.48 -4.09
CA ILE A 408 -5.80 20.32 -5.27
C ILE A 408 -7.16 21.00 -5.03
N TYR A 409 -7.80 20.74 -3.89
CA TYR A 409 -9.09 21.34 -3.54
C TYR A 409 -9.02 22.87 -3.46
N ASN A 410 -8.00 23.41 -2.80
CA ASN A 410 -7.81 24.84 -2.65
C ASN A 410 -7.59 25.52 -4.02
N ILE A 411 -6.84 24.88 -4.91
CA ILE A 411 -6.66 25.35 -6.29
C ILE A 411 -7.99 25.33 -7.04
N GLU A 412 -8.74 24.21 -7.03
CA GLU A 412 -10.03 24.11 -7.71
C GLU A 412 -11.06 25.13 -7.19
N LYS A 413 -11.10 25.34 -5.87
CA LYS A 413 -11.99 26.31 -5.25
C LYS A 413 -11.65 27.73 -5.67
N THR A 414 -10.38 28.11 -5.55
CA THR A 414 -9.90 29.46 -5.92
C THR A 414 -10.14 29.74 -7.40
N SER A 415 -9.88 28.75 -8.27
CA SER A 415 -10.15 28.87 -9.71
C SER A 415 -11.64 29.10 -10.02
N LYS A 416 -12.55 28.41 -9.31
CA LYS A 416 -14.01 28.60 -9.48
C LYS A 416 -14.47 29.97 -8.98
N GLU A 417 -13.88 30.47 -7.89
CA GLU A 417 -14.17 31.81 -7.37
C GLU A 417 -13.72 32.88 -8.38
N LEU A 418 -12.51 32.74 -8.95
CA LEU A 418 -11.99 33.64 -9.97
C LEU A 418 -12.83 33.64 -11.26
N ALA A 419 -13.24 32.46 -11.75
CA ALA A 419 -14.10 32.37 -12.93
C ALA A 419 -15.43 33.13 -12.76
N LYS A 420 -16.00 33.10 -11.54
CA LYS A 420 -17.21 33.87 -11.20
C LYS A 420 -16.96 35.38 -11.20
N GLU A 421 -15.85 35.83 -10.63
CA GLU A 421 -15.48 37.25 -10.60
C GLU A 421 -15.20 37.81 -12.00
N LEU A 422 -14.67 36.99 -12.90
CA LEU A 422 -14.33 37.39 -14.27
C LEU A 422 -15.52 37.34 -15.25
N HIS A 423 -16.73 36.95 -14.79
CA HIS A 423 -17.92 36.77 -15.62
C HIS A 423 -17.70 35.87 -16.86
N ASN A 424 -16.72 34.97 -16.78
CA ASN A 424 -16.38 34.05 -17.85
C ASN A 424 -16.62 32.62 -17.36
N GLU A 425 -17.78 32.05 -17.73
CA GLU A 425 -18.16 30.68 -17.37
C GLU A 425 -17.38 29.61 -18.18
N GLU A 426 -16.63 30.00 -19.21
CA GLU A 426 -15.82 29.13 -20.07
C GLU A 426 -14.34 29.06 -19.66
N VAL A 427 -13.97 29.46 -18.44
CA VAL A 427 -12.62 29.17 -17.92
C VAL A 427 -12.47 27.65 -17.77
N TYR A 428 -11.93 27.00 -18.79
CA TYR A 428 -11.62 25.58 -18.78
C TYR A 428 -10.36 25.36 -17.95
N PHE A 429 -10.50 24.82 -16.75
CA PHE A 429 -9.36 24.36 -15.97
C PHE A 429 -8.93 22.98 -16.48
N ASN A 430 -7.98 22.95 -17.41
CA ASN A 430 -7.39 21.70 -17.87
C ASN A 430 -6.23 21.32 -16.96
N TYR A 431 -6.34 20.17 -16.30
CA TYR A 431 -5.17 19.46 -15.79
C TYR A 431 -4.40 18.93 -17.01
N SER A 432 -3.48 19.73 -17.56
CA SER A 432 -2.89 19.40 -18.87
C SER A 432 -2.13 18.07 -18.85
N LYS A 433 -2.32 17.30 -19.92
CA LYS A 433 -1.71 15.98 -20.20
C LYS A 433 -0.18 16.01 -20.31
N ASN A 434 0.43 17.20 -20.33
CA ASN A 434 1.84 17.42 -20.62
C ASN A 434 2.69 17.63 -19.36
N ILE A 435 2.48 16.76 -18.36
CA ILE A 435 3.31 16.66 -17.17
C ILE A 435 4.49 15.74 -17.52
N LEU A 436 5.48 16.24 -18.27
CA LEU A 436 6.70 15.49 -18.55
C LEU A 436 7.94 16.29 -18.15
N ASN A 437 8.56 15.76 -17.10
CA ASN A 437 9.97 15.86 -16.69
C ASN A 437 10.41 16.97 -15.70
N LEU A 438 10.75 16.47 -14.50
CA LEU A 438 11.79 16.87 -13.53
C LEU A 438 11.54 18.01 -12.52
N GLY A 439 11.48 17.67 -11.22
CA GLY A 439 12.01 18.52 -10.13
C GLY A 439 11.16 19.07 -8.97
N SER A 440 10.15 18.40 -8.40
CA SER A 440 9.56 18.70 -7.05
C SER A 440 8.93 20.09 -6.73
N ASP A 441 8.74 21.02 -7.66
CA ASP A 441 8.10 22.33 -7.42
C ASP A 441 6.69 22.38 -8.05
N LEU A 442 5.67 22.97 -7.42
CA LEU A 442 4.34 23.13 -8.06
C LEU A 442 4.22 24.51 -8.72
N TYR A 443 3.75 24.58 -9.96
CA TYR A 443 3.53 25.84 -10.70
C TYR A 443 2.11 25.95 -11.23
N ILE A 444 1.43 27.08 -10.99
CA ILE A 444 0.15 27.40 -11.63
C ILE A 444 0.41 28.36 -12.77
N TYR A 445 -0.02 28.01 -13.98
CA TYR A 445 0.12 28.83 -15.18
C TYR A 445 -1.24 29.32 -15.66
N PHE A 446 -1.42 30.64 -15.68
CA PHE A 446 -2.62 31.28 -16.20
C PHE A 446 -2.38 31.76 -17.63
N GLU A 447 -3.28 31.39 -18.55
CA GLU A 447 -3.29 31.87 -19.93
C GLU A 447 -4.36 32.95 -20.07
N ILE A 448 -3.93 34.19 -20.24
CA ILE A 448 -4.82 35.35 -20.41
C ILE A 448 -4.66 35.86 -21.84
N ILE A 449 -5.78 35.96 -22.56
CA ILE A 449 -5.84 36.46 -23.93
C ILE A 449 -6.88 37.59 -24.00
N ASN A 450 -6.53 38.75 -24.54
CA ASN A 450 -7.44 39.89 -24.70
C ASN A 450 -8.19 40.29 -23.40
N ASN A 451 -7.52 40.26 -22.24
CA ASN A 451 -8.12 40.49 -20.91
C ASN A 451 -9.12 39.43 -20.42
N GLU A 452 -9.25 38.30 -21.10
CA GLU A 452 -10.03 37.16 -20.65
C GLU A 452 -9.09 36.04 -20.20
N LEU A 453 -9.30 35.51 -18.98
CA LEU A 453 -8.62 34.30 -18.55
C LEU A 453 -9.19 33.14 -19.37
N ILE A 454 -8.35 32.53 -20.22
CA ILE A 454 -8.79 31.47 -21.12
C ILE A 454 -8.51 30.09 -20.53
N ASN A 455 -7.40 29.95 -19.80
CA ASN A 455 -7.01 28.67 -19.23
C ASN A 455 -6.19 28.87 -17.95
N ALA A 456 -6.27 27.90 -17.04
CA ALA A 456 -5.37 27.82 -15.90
C ALA A 456 -4.91 26.36 -15.77
N ASN A 457 -3.61 26.16 -15.86
CA ASN A 457 -2.98 24.85 -15.92
C ASN A 457 -2.07 24.67 -14.70
N LEU A 458 -2.23 23.54 -14.01
CA LEU A 458 -1.35 23.15 -12.92
C LEU A 458 -0.23 22.26 -13.44
N TYR A 459 1.01 22.64 -13.16
CA TYR A 459 2.19 21.88 -13.50
C TYR A 459 2.97 21.49 -12.25
N ILE A 460 3.53 20.29 -12.28
CA ILE A 460 4.59 19.88 -11.37
C ILE A 460 5.86 20.15 -12.17
N ASP A 461 6.63 21.13 -11.71
CA ASP A 461 7.88 21.68 -12.22
C ASP A 461 7.77 22.82 -13.22
N LYS A 462 8.85 23.63 -13.28
CA LYS A 462 8.90 24.83 -14.10
C LYS A 462 8.98 24.40 -15.55
N ILE A 463 7.91 24.59 -16.30
CA ILE A 463 7.89 24.32 -17.73
C ILE A 463 8.16 25.64 -18.47
N ASP A 464 9.05 25.59 -19.48
CA ASP A 464 9.20 26.72 -20.38
C ASP A 464 7.94 26.85 -21.23
N VAL A 465 7.17 27.91 -20.97
CA VAL A 465 5.87 28.17 -21.62
C VAL A 465 6.04 28.26 -23.14
N HIS A 466 7.21 28.70 -23.60
CA HIS A 466 7.51 28.82 -25.02
C HIS A 466 7.53 27.45 -25.74
N ASP A 467 7.90 26.38 -25.05
CA ASP A 467 7.96 25.03 -25.63
C ASP A 467 6.58 24.34 -25.67
N VAL A 468 5.68 24.68 -24.74
CA VAL A 468 4.34 24.06 -24.63
C VAL A 468 3.36 24.62 -25.65
N TYR A 469 3.44 25.92 -25.94
CA TYR A 469 2.46 26.62 -26.78
C TYR A 469 3.02 27.06 -28.14
N GLY A 470 4.24 26.63 -28.49
CA GLY A 470 5.03 27.07 -29.64
C GLY A 470 4.40 26.90 -31.03
N GLU A 471 3.32 26.12 -31.16
CA GLU A 471 2.60 25.93 -32.43
C GLU A 471 1.22 26.62 -32.50
N TYR A 472 0.56 26.93 -31.38
CA TYR A 472 -0.78 27.52 -31.38
C TYR A 472 -0.78 29.07 -31.32
N ILE A 473 0.31 29.68 -30.85
CA ILE A 473 0.41 31.14 -30.65
C ILE A 473 1.13 31.79 -31.83
N ARG A 474 0.52 31.75 -33.03
CA ARG A 474 0.99 32.58 -34.17
C ARG A 474 0.04 33.70 -34.56
N ASN A 475 -1.20 33.71 -34.05
CA ASN A 475 -2.24 34.63 -34.52
C ASN A 475 -2.99 35.40 -33.41
N ILE A 476 -2.44 35.50 -32.20
CA ILE A 476 -3.08 36.21 -31.08
C ILE A 476 -2.09 37.26 -30.55
N ASN A 477 -2.53 38.52 -30.49
CA ASN A 477 -1.67 39.68 -30.29
C ASN A 477 -1.30 39.95 -28.82
N ASP A 478 -2.13 39.53 -27.85
CA ASP A 478 -1.90 39.77 -26.42
C ASP A 478 -2.08 38.46 -25.63
N ILE A 479 -0.98 37.75 -25.36
CA ILE A 479 -0.97 36.59 -24.47
C ILE A 479 -0.04 36.86 -23.30
N CYS A 480 -0.54 36.58 -22.10
CA CYS A 480 0.18 36.78 -20.86
C CYS A 480 0.20 35.46 -20.11
N THR A 481 1.38 35.05 -19.67
CA THR A 481 1.54 33.84 -18.89
C THR A 481 2.14 34.14 -17.53
N LEU A 482 1.38 33.82 -16.48
CA LEU A 482 1.80 33.95 -15.08
C LEU A 482 2.13 32.59 -14.52
N ALA A 483 3.35 32.39 -14.01
CA ALA A 483 3.76 31.20 -13.26
C ALA A 483 3.82 31.50 -11.75
N ILE A 484 3.00 30.81 -10.95
CA ILE A 484 3.04 30.88 -9.47
C ILE A 484 3.68 29.61 -8.94
N LYS A 485 4.88 29.72 -8.35
CA LYS A 485 5.56 28.65 -7.63
C LYS A 485 4.97 28.48 -6.23
N ILE A 486 4.69 27.24 -5.83
CA ILE A 486 4.25 26.90 -4.47
C ILE A 486 5.38 26.17 -3.74
N LYS A 487 5.76 26.69 -2.57
CA LYS A 487 6.79 26.07 -1.72
C LYS A 487 6.47 26.36 -0.25
N ASP A 488 6.44 25.31 0.58
CA ASP A 488 6.21 25.39 2.04
C ASP A 488 4.93 26.17 2.40
N ASP A 489 3.80 25.87 1.74
CA ASP A 489 2.50 26.56 1.87
C ASP A 489 2.53 28.07 1.58
N LYS A 490 3.57 28.55 0.90
CA LYS A 490 3.70 29.93 0.40
C LYS A 490 3.71 29.97 -1.11
N TYR A 491 3.16 31.07 -1.64
CA TYR A 491 3.02 31.32 -3.07
C TYR A 491 4.06 32.37 -3.50
N TYR A 492 4.76 32.10 -4.60
CA TYR A 492 5.78 32.98 -5.16
C TYR A 492 5.50 33.20 -6.63
N ILE A 493 5.48 34.45 -7.09
CA ILE A 493 5.40 34.74 -8.53
C ILE A 493 6.78 34.47 -9.12
N ASP A 494 6.88 33.47 -10.00
CA ASP A 494 8.16 33.07 -10.59
C ASP A 494 8.39 33.67 -11.97
N THR A 495 7.36 33.87 -12.80
CA THR A 495 7.53 34.51 -14.13
C THR A 495 6.21 35.09 -14.66
N ILE A 496 6.25 36.32 -15.20
CA ILE A 496 5.19 36.92 -16.03
C ILE A 496 5.80 37.17 -17.40
N SER A 497 5.37 36.46 -18.45
CA SER A 497 5.79 36.73 -19.83
C SER A 497 4.69 37.46 -20.60
N TYR A 498 5.04 38.63 -21.15
CA TYR A 498 4.23 39.44 -22.05
C TYR A 498 5.01 39.61 -23.35
N LYS A 499 4.39 39.41 -24.52
CA LYS A 499 5.10 39.63 -25.78
C LYS A 499 5.06 41.10 -26.23
N LEU A 500 5.95 41.90 -25.63
CA LEU A 500 6.78 42.92 -26.29
C LEU A 500 7.98 43.21 -25.37
N ASN A 501 9.03 42.38 -25.52
CA ASN A 501 10.41 42.61 -25.08
C ASN A 501 10.73 42.89 -23.60
N ASN A 502 9.81 42.73 -22.65
CA ASN A 502 10.10 43.00 -21.24
C ASN A 502 9.70 41.85 -20.32
N SER A 503 10.70 41.29 -19.61
CA SER A 503 10.49 40.51 -18.38
C SER A 503 10.31 41.47 -17.21
N VAL A 504 9.25 41.29 -16.41
CA VAL A 504 9.08 42.06 -15.16
C VAL A 504 9.71 41.29 -14.01
N ASP A 505 10.33 42.03 -13.08
CA ASP A 505 11.16 41.53 -11.99
C ASP A 505 10.40 40.65 -10.97
N LYS A 506 11.16 39.75 -10.35
CA LYS A 506 10.71 38.83 -9.28
C LYS A 506 10.30 39.61 -8.04
N GLY A 507 9.05 39.47 -7.61
CA GLY A 507 8.53 40.04 -6.37
C GLY A 507 7.94 38.98 -5.45
N ASN A 508 8.19 39.10 -4.14
CA ASN A 508 7.45 38.35 -3.13
C ASN A 508 6.13 39.07 -2.88
N ILE A 509 5.01 38.40 -3.13
CA ILE A 509 3.69 38.86 -2.70
C ILE A 509 3.26 37.94 -1.57
N ASP A 510 3.24 38.47 -0.34
CA ASP A 510 2.64 37.77 0.80
C ASP A 510 1.12 37.93 0.74
N GLY A 511 0.39 36.81 0.68
CA GLY A 511 -1.07 36.79 0.60
C GLY A 511 -1.63 35.40 0.31
N SER A 512 -2.95 35.24 0.41
CA SER A 512 -3.60 34.03 -0.09
C SER A 512 -3.47 33.95 -1.62
N LEU A 513 -3.63 32.76 -2.21
CA LEU A 513 -3.65 32.61 -3.67
C LEU A 513 -4.67 33.56 -4.33
N ALA A 514 -5.82 33.79 -3.67
CA ALA A 514 -6.83 34.73 -4.12
C ALA A 514 -6.32 36.19 -4.13
N ASP A 515 -5.58 36.61 -3.10
CA ASP A 515 -5.01 37.97 -3.02
C ASP A 515 -3.97 38.21 -4.11
N ILE A 516 -3.13 37.21 -4.39
CA ILE A 516 -2.11 37.26 -5.45
C ILE A 516 -2.78 37.36 -6.82
N LEU A 517 -3.80 36.53 -7.08
CA LEU A 517 -4.52 36.55 -8.35
C LEU A 517 -5.32 37.85 -8.54
N LYS A 518 -5.92 38.37 -7.48
CA LYS A 518 -6.62 39.64 -7.48
C LYS A 518 -5.67 40.81 -7.74
N TYR A 519 -4.52 40.84 -7.06
CA TYR A 519 -3.46 41.83 -7.31
C TYR A 519 -3.05 41.83 -8.79
N ILE A 520 -2.83 40.65 -9.37
CA ILE A 520 -2.41 40.52 -10.77
C ILE A 520 -3.51 40.96 -11.72
N TYR A 521 -4.77 40.63 -11.44
CA TYR A 521 -5.91 41.08 -12.24
C TYR A 521 -6.10 42.60 -12.18
N GLU A 522 -6.03 43.19 -10.98
CA GLU A 522 -6.11 44.65 -10.77
C GLU A 522 -4.94 45.37 -11.46
N ASP A 523 -3.73 44.82 -11.38
CA ASP A 523 -2.53 45.34 -12.04
C ASP A 523 -2.63 45.24 -13.57
N TYR A 524 -3.15 44.13 -14.10
CA TYR A 524 -3.38 43.88 -15.53
C TYR A 524 -4.46 44.78 -16.14
N THR A 525 -5.55 45.03 -15.40
CA THR A 525 -6.67 45.88 -15.84
C THR A 525 -6.37 47.37 -15.68
N SER A 526 -5.48 47.73 -14.75
CA SER A 526 -4.98 49.10 -14.60
C SER A 526 -3.91 49.40 -15.66
N LYS A 527 -4.34 49.87 -16.85
CA LYS A 527 -3.40 50.35 -17.89
C LYS A 527 -2.59 51.57 -17.42
N THR A 528 -1.59 51.42 -16.56
CA THR A 528 -0.56 52.43 -16.30
C THR A 528 0.70 51.82 -15.69
N TRP A 529 1.51 51.14 -16.50
CA TRP A 529 2.92 50.94 -16.16
C TRP A 529 3.77 52.05 -16.79
N LYS A 530 4.12 53.06 -15.99
CA LYS A 530 5.33 53.85 -16.21
C LYS A 530 6.46 53.16 -15.46
N TYR A 531 7.38 52.59 -16.23
CA TYR A 531 8.72 52.13 -15.86
C TYR A 531 9.25 52.68 -14.53
N ARG A 532 9.66 51.78 -13.65
CA ARG A 532 10.92 51.93 -12.91
C ARG A 532 11.58 50.58 -12.71
#